data_AF-A0A831WZI2-F1
#
_entry.id   AF-A0A831WZI2-F1
#
_cell.length_a   1.000
_cell.length_b   1.000
_cell.length_c   1.000
_cell.angle_alpha   90.00
_cell.angle_beta   90.00
_cell.angle_gamma   90.00
#
_symmetry.space_group_name_H-M   'P 1'
#
loop_
_entity.id
_entity.type
_entity.pdbx_description
1 polymer ?
#
loop_
_entity_poly.entity_id
_entity_poly.type
_entity_poly.pdbx_seq_one_letter_code
_entity_poly.pdbx_strand_id
1 'polypeptide(L)'
;SEIGISFGAIGSAVGTTNQLQLDETKLRNALANNPNAVYDLFAATSGATLTTSGDIVAVSGKPTAAPSSGRYVIISDGAGNLTAEFRDESNNVLWTNTGTITAGGTNSTLIPGLVITAASTLTGAQSEIQVTYREGVLQRLDRYLDSTLGAEGVVSTRGDGFQQRLRQIDLQMERFEARLEDRRAQLIRQFSALERLLAEMQQQGAQLGMQLASLMGSGQ
;
A
#
# COMPACT_ATOMS: atom_id res chain seq x y z
N SER A 1 16.88 -23.31 5.29
CA SER A 1 17.07 -21.93 4.83
C SER A 1 18.53 -21.72 4.53
N GLU A 2 18.93 -21.85 3.26
CA GLU A 2 20.33 -21.86 2.81
C GLU A 2 20.95 -20.46 2.74
N ILE A 3 20.14 -19.40 2.78
CA ILE A 3 20.57 -18.00 2.63
C ILE A 3 20.45 -17.22 3.96
N GLY A 4 20.07 -17.90 5.06
CA GLY A 4 19.98 -17.28 6.39
C GLY A 4 18.70 -16.51 6.66
N ILE A 5 17.67 -16.62 5.80
CA ILE A 5 16.35 -15.99 6.02
C ILE A 5 15.33 -17.10 6.34
N SER A 6 14.85 -17.17 7.58
CA SER A 6 13.83 -18.15 7.96
C SER A 6 12.55 -17.48 8.47
N PHE A 7 11.43 -18.14 8.19
CA PHE A 7 10.12 -17.81 8.75
C PHE A 7 9.88 -18.71 9.95
N GLY A 8 10.73 -18.61 10.99
CA GLY A 8 10.68 -19.45 12.18
C GLY A 8 12.04 -19.97 12.64
N ALA A 9 12.06 -20.67 13.77
CA ALA A 9 13.26 -21.32 14.31
C ALA A 9 13.91 -22.25 13.26
N ILE A 10 15.22 -22.47 13.40
CA ILE A 10 16.03 -23.23 12.45
C ILE A 10 15.41 -24.63 12.26
N GLY A 11 14.87 -24.90 11.07
CA GLY A 11 14.21 -26.18 10.73
C GLY A 11 12.69 -26.11 10.52
N SER A 12 12.03 -24.97 10.77
CA SER A 12 10.59 -24.82 10.54
C SER A 12 10.21 -24.85 9.06
N ALA A 13 9.07 -25.48 8.75
CA ALA A 13 8.50 -25.53 7.40
C ALA A 13 8.19 -24.12 6.88
N VAL A 14 8.43 -23.90 5.58
CA VAL A 14 8.21 -22.61 4.91
C VAL A 14 6.73 -22.22 5.06
N GLY A 15 6.46 -21.04 5.64
CA GLY A 15 5.09 -20.51 5.82
C GLY A 15 4.45 -20.72 7.20
N THR A 16 5.18 -21.25 8.19
CA THR A 16 4.62 -21.55 9.53
C THR A 16 4.83 -20.46 10.59
N THR A 17 5.61 -19.40 10.32
CA THR A 17 5.84 -18.33 11.30
C THR A 17 5.70 -16.94 10.68
N ASN A 18 5.08 -16.02 11.45
CA ASN A 18 4.87 -14.62 11.09
C ASN A 18 6.07 -13.70 11.39
N GLN A 19 7.21 -14.25 11.81
CA GLN A 19 8.42 -13.49 12.13
C GLN A 19 9.56 -13.89 11.20
N LEU A 20 10.12 -12.89 10.52
CA LEU A 20 11.33 -13.00 9.74
C LEU A 20 12.53 -13.02 10.69
N GLN A 21 13.30 -14.10 10.69
CA GLN A 21 14.60 -14.16 11.36
C GLN A 21 15.72 -14.14 10.32
N LEU A 22 16.67 -13.23 10.51
CA LEU A 22 17.84 -13.06 9.65
C LEU A 22 19.11 -13.49 10.40
N ASP A 23 19.76 -14.53 9.89
CA ASP A 23 21.08 -14.98 10.31
C ASP A 23 22.13 -14.27 9.44
N GLU A 24 22.66 -13.15 9.95
CA GLU A 24 23.59 -12.28 9.22
C GLU A 24 24.89 -13.00 8.83
N THR A 25 25.38 -13.93 9.65
CA THR A 25 26.59 -14.71 9.34
C THR A 25 26.34 -15.65 8.16
N LYS A 26 25.19 -16.33 8.11
CA LYS A 26 24.81 -17.14 6.95
C LYS A 26 24.53 -16.30 5.72
N LEU A 27 23.89 -15.14 5.85
CA LEU A 27 23.66 -14.24 4.72
C LEU A 27 24.99 -13.74 4.15
N ARG A 28 25.95 -13.34 4.99
CA ARG A 28 27.29 -12.90 4.55
C ARG A 28 28.05 -14.03 3.85
N ASN A 29 27.99 -15.25 4.36
CA ASN A 29 28.58 -16.41 3.71
C ASN A 29 27.89 -16.75 2.38
N ALA A 30 26.55 -16.62 2.31
CA ALA A 30 25.80 -16.82 1.08
C ALA A 30 26.13 -15.74 0.03
N LEU A 31 26.31 -14.48 0.45
CA LEU A 31 26.71 -13.38 -0.43
C LEU A 31 28.14 -13.57 -0.96
N ALA A 32 29.06 -14.08 -0.13
CA ALA A 32 30.44 -14.34 -0.53
C ALA A 32 30.58 -15.56 -1.45
N ASN A 33 29.81 -16.62 -1.20
CA ASN A 33 29.95 -17.89 -1.92
C ASN A 33 28.99 -18.02 -3.12
N ASN A 34 27.82 -17.38 -3.07
CA ASN A 34 26.83 -17.44 -4.13
C ASN A 34 25.95 -16.17 -4.20
N PRO A 35 26.53 -15.03 -4.63
CA PRO A 35 25.82 -13.75 -4.69
C PRO A 35 24.58 -13.81 -5.60
N ASN A 36 24.58 -14.68 -6.62
CA ASN A 36 23.45 -14.86 -7.52
C ASN A 36 22.23 -15.47 -6.83
N ALA A 37 22.43 -16.42 -5.90
CA ALA A 37 21.33 -17.01 -5.14
C ALA A 37 20.67 -15.97 -4.21
N VAL A 38 21.46 -15.04 -3.66
CA VAL A 38 20.95 -13.91 -2.88
C VAL A 38 20.17 -12.97 -3.79
N TYR A 39 20.71 -12.63 -4.96
CA TYR A 39 20.03 -11.80 -5.95
C TYR A 39 18.69 -12.41 -6.40
N ASP A 40 18.65 -13.70 -6.72
CA ASP A 40 17.43 -14.41 -7.15
C ASP A 40 16.34 -14.46 -6.06
N LEU A 41 16.70 -14.31 -4.77
CA LEU A 41 15.72 -14.22 -3.68
C LEU A 41 15.10 -12.82 -3.56
N PHE A 42 15.89 -11.78 -3.80
CA PHE A 42 15.46 -10.39 -3.70
C PHE A 42 14.83 -9.87 -5.00
N ALA A 43 15.35 -10.30 -6.14
CA ALA A 43 14.83 -10.01 -7.46
C ALA A 43 13.63 -10.92 -7.77
N ALA A 44 12.72 -10.42 -8.60
CA ALA A 44 11.70 -11.28 -9.18
C ALA A 44 12.34 -12.15 -10.26
N THR A 45 12.18 -13.46 -10.16
CA THR A 45 12.76 -14.40 -11.12
C THR A 45 11.66 -15.11 -11.88
N SER A 46 11.73 -15.07 -13.21
CA SER A 46 10.92 -15.91 -14.08
C SER A 46 11.74 -17.12 -14.52
N GLY A 47 11.14 -18.31 -14.45
CA GLY A 47 11.68 -19.54 -15.02
C GLY A 47 10.77 -20.05 -16.12
N ALA A 48 11.34 -20.64 -17.16
CA ALA A 48 10.61 -21.33 -18.21
C ALA A 48 10.98 -22.81 -18.22
N THR A 49 10.01 -23.70 -18.39
CA THR A 49 10.24 -25.14 -18.50
C THR A 49 9.38 -25.71 -19.61
N LEU A 50 9.98 -26.49 -20.50
CA LEU A 50 9.25 -27.18 -21.56
C LEU A 50 8.42 -28.29 -20.93
N THR A 51 7.09 -28.18 -21.00
CA THR A 51 6.16 -29.15 -20.43
C THR A 51 5.63 -30.12 -21.48
N THR A 52 5.43 -29.63 -22.70
CA THR A 52 4.99 -30.45 -23.84
C THR A 52 5.98 -30.26 -24.97
N SER A 53 6.74 -31.31 -25.27
CA SER A 53 7.65 -31.32 -26.42
C SER A 53 6.86 -31.72 -27.67
N GLY A 54 6.82 -30.81 -28.65
CA GLY A 54 6.39 -31.07 -30.01
C GLY A 54 7.56 -30.79 -30.94
N ASP A 55 7.40 -29.80 -31.82
CA ASP A 55 8.49 -29.34 -32.68
C ASP A 55 9.59 -28.56 -31.94
N ILE A 56 9.39 -28.24 -30.65
CA ILE A 56 10.43 -27.71 -29.75
C ILE A 56 10.89 -28.81 -28.79
N VAL A 57 12.20 -28.99 -28.72
CA VAL A 57 12.85 -30.05 -27.92
C VAL A 57 13.60 -29.52 -26.71
N ALA A 58 13.98 -28.24 -26.71
CA ALA A 58 14.62 -27.61 -25.56
C ALA A 58 14.26 -26.13 -25.47
N VAL A 59 14.26 -25.64 -24.24
CA VAL A 59 14.17 -24.21 -23.91
C VAL A 59 15.23 -23.88 -22.88
N SER A 60 15.86 -22.72 -23.04
CA SER A 60 16.81 -22.19 -22.07
C SER A 60 16.65 -20.67 -21.94
N GLY A 61 17.01 -20.11 -20.79
CA GLY A 61 16.88 -18.69 -20.50
C GLY A 61 15.76 -18.35 -19.51
N LYS A 62 15.57 -17.05 -19.28
CA LYS A 62 14.56 -16.50 -18.38
C LYS A 62 13.62 -15.60 -19.21
N PRO A 63 12.31 -15.89 -19.29
CA PRO A 63 11.40 -15.11 -20.12
C PRO A 63 11.24 -13.70 -19.54
N THR A 64 11.48 -12.67 -20.34
CA THR A 64 11.38 -11.27 -19.90
C THR A 64 10.06 -10.61 -20.32
N ALA A 65 9.34 -11.21 -21.26
CA ALA A 65 8.07 -10.70 -21.77
C ALA A 65 6.83 -11.25 -21.05
N ALA A 66 6.99 -12.20 -20.11
CA ALA A 66 5.87 -12.76 -19.37
C ALA A 66 5.49 -11.84 -18.19
N PRO A 67 4.30 -11.20 -18.20
CA PRO A 67 3.89 -10.27 -17.15
C PRO A 67 3.49 -10.98 -15.84
N SER A 68 3.23 -12.29 -15.90
CA SER A 68 2.77 -13.12 -14.78
C SER A 68 3.15 -14.59 -15.01
N SER A 69 2.87 -15.46 -14.03
CA SER A 69 2.89 -16.92 -14.25
C SER A 69 1.85 -17.32 -15.31
N GLY A 70 2.20 -18.25 -16.19
CA GLY A 70 1.36 -18.67 -17.31
C GLY A 70 2.06 -19.71 -18.18
N ARG A 71 1.64 -19.85 -19.44
CA ARG A 71 2.32 -20.75 -20.39
C ARG A 71 2.42 -20.14 -21.77
N TYR A 72 3.53 -20.41 -22.46
CA TYR A 72 3.65 -20.18 -23.89
C TYR A 72 3.18 -21.42 -24.66
N VAL A 73 2.27 -21.22 -25.59
CA VAL A 73 1.85 -22.22 -26.57
C VAL A 73 2.53 -21.87 -27.88
N ILE A 74 3.35 -22.78 -28.39
CA ILE A 74 4.08 -22.63 -29.66
C ILE A 74 3.38 -23.49 -30.70
N ILE A 75 2.74 -22.83 -31.66
CA ILE A 75 2.07 -23.45 -32.79
C ILE A 75 3.06 -23.47 -33.95
N SER A 76 3.29 -24.64 -34.54
CA SER A 76 4.15 -24.81 -35.71
C SER A 76 3.33 -25.16 -36.94
N ASP A 77 3.76 -24.68 -38.10
CA ASP A 77 3.21 -25.09 -39.41
C ASP A 77 3.95 -26.29 -40.04
N GLY A 78 4.99 -26.82 -39.38
CA GLY A 78 5.83 -27.90 -39.88
C GLY A 78 6.81 -27.50 -41.00
N ALA A 79 6.74 -26.27 -41.50
CA ALA A 79 7.64 -25.72 -42.52
C ALA A 79 8.69 -24.76 -41.94
N GLY A 80 8.63 -24.49 -40.64
CA GLY A 80 9.58 -23.62 -39.93
C GLY A 80 9.00 -22.28 -39.50
N ASN A 81 7.71 -22.01 -39.75
CA ASN A 81 7.04 -20.85 -39.18
C ASN A 81 6.39 -21.22 -37.86
N LEU A 82 6.70 -20.44 -36.82
CA LEU A 82 6.18 -20.62 -35.47
C LEU A 82 5.40 -19.40 -35.03
N THR A 83 4.31 -19.64 -34.31
CA THR A 83 3.54 -18.63 -33.58
C THR A 83 3.60 -18.98 -32.10
N ALA A 84 4.16 -18.09 -31.28
CA ALA A 84 4.16 -18.22 -29.83
C ALA A 84 3.07 -17.35 -29.23
N GLU A 85 2.23 -17.94 -28.39
CA GLU A 85 1.15 -17.25 -27.68
C GLU A 85 1.35 -17.44 -26.17
N PHE A 86 1.44 -16.34 -25.43
CA PHE A 86 1.41 -16.40 -23.96
C PHE A 86 -0.04 -16.42 -23.49
N ARG A 87 -0.37 -17.45 -22.70
CA ARG A 87 -1.69 -17.66 -22.11
C ARG A 87 -1.60 -17.63 -20.60
N ASP A 88 -2.56 -16.95 -19.98
CA ASP A 88 -2.74 -16.95 -18.53
C ASP A 88 -3.43 -18.24 -18.04
N GLU A 89 -3.65 -18.33 -16.73
CA GLU A 89 -4.37 -19.46 -16.10
C GLU A 89 -5.84 -19.57 -16.55
N SER A 90 -6.43 -18.47 -17.01
CA SER A 90 -7.79 -18.43 -17.59
C SER A 90 -7.81 -18.76 -19.09
N ASN A 91 -6.67 -19.19 -19.64
CA ASN A 91 -6.47 -19.50 -21.06
C ASN A 91 -6.63 -18.32 -22.02
N ASN A 92 -6.63 -17.09 -21.50
CA ASN A 92 -6.70 -15.88 -22.31
C ASN A 92 -5.33 -15.59 -22.93
N VAL A 93 -5.32 -15.17 -24.20
CA VAL A 93 -4.08 -14.83 -24.90
C VAL A 93 -3.70 -13.39 -24.54
N LEU A 94 -2.61 -13.22 -23.82
CA LEU A 94 -2.12 -11.90 -23.39
C LEU A 94 -1.03 -11.35 -24.31
N TRP A 95 -0.37 -12.24 -25.05
CA TRP A 95 0.70 -11.86 -25.97
C TRP A 95 0.84 -12.89 -27.08
N THR A 96 1.20 -12.42 -28.27
CA THR A 96 1.49 -13.27 -29.42
C THR A 96 2.66 -12.71 -30.21
N ASN A 97 3.49 -13.59 -30.75
CA ASN A 97 4.58 -13.23 -31.64
C ASN A 97 4.85 -14.35 -32.63
N THR A 98 5.33 -14.00 -33.81
CA THR A 98 5.67 -14.96 -34.86
C THR A 98 7.16 -14.92 -35.14
N GLY A 99 7.70 -16.05 -35.59
CA GLY A 99 9.12 -16.18 -35.90
C GLY A 99 9.38 -17.45 -36.69
N THR A 100 10.55 -17.50 -37.31
CA THR A 100 10.96 -18.67 -38.09
C THR A 100 12.11 -19.41 -37.43
N ILE A 101 12.13 -20.72 -37.58
CA ILE A 101 13.20 -21.60 -37.10
C ILE A 101 13.48 -22.67 -38.15
N THR A 102 14.75 -23.05 -38.29
CA THR A 102 15.14 -24.22 -39.08
C THR A 102 15.10 -25.47 -38.22
N ALA A 103 14.87 -26.63 -38.85
CA ALA A 103 14.93 -27.91 -38.14
C ALA A 103 16.31 -28.12 -37.49
N GLY A 104 16.34 -28.48 -36.21
CA GLY A 104 17.55 -28.56 -35.39
C GLY A 104 18.19 -27.21 -35.04
N GLY A 105 17.62 -26.10 -35.50
CA GLY A 105 18.10 -24.76 -35.24
C GLY A 105 17.63 -24.21 -33.89
N THR A 106 18.13 -23.02 -33.55
CA THR A 106 17.72 -22.28 -32.36
C THR A 106 17.14 -20.94 -32.73
N ASN A 107 16.14 -20.47 -31.96
CA ASN A 107 15.57 -19.13 -32.11
C ASN A 107 15.52 -18.44 -30.74
N SER A 108 15.94 -17.18 -30.68
CA SER A 108 15.91 -16.35 -29.47
C SER A 108 15.03 -15.09 -29.59
N THR A 109 14.34 -14.93 -30.70
CA THR A 109 13.49 -13.77 -31.02
C THR A 109 12.00 -14.10 -30.86
N LEU A 110 11.63 -15.38 -30.97
CA LEU A 110 10.26 -15.83 -30.88
C LEU A 110 9.69 -15.49 -29.51
N ILE A 111 10.41 -15.76 -28.43
CA ILE A 111 10.05 -15.37 -27.06
C ILE A 111 11.21 -14.57 -26.44
N PRO A 112 11.04 -13.26 -26.17
CA PRO A 112 12.10 -12.44 -25.59
C PRO A 112 12.62 -13.02 -24.27
N GLY A 113 13.94 -13.18 -24.18
CA GLY A 113 14.64 -13.75 -23.03
C GLY A 113 14.77 -15.27 -23.02
N LEU A 114 14.13 -15.97 -23.96
CA LEU A 114 14.28 -17.42 -24.14
C LEU A 114 15.02 -17.75 -25.44
N VAL A 115 15.84 -18.80 -25.37
CA VAL A 115 16.38 -19.51 -26.53
C VAL A 115 15.66 -20.84 -26.61
N ILE A 116 14.93 -21.04 -27.70
CA ILE A 116 14.25 -22.30 -28.03
C ILE A 116 15.07 -23.09 -29.04
N THR A 117 15.03 -24.41 -28.95
CA THR A 117 15.68 -25.34 -29.89
C THR A 117 14.62 -26.19 -30.56
N ALA A 118 14.60 -26.17 -31.89
CA ALA A 118 13.70 -26.98 -32.70
C ALA A 118 14.16 -28.45 -32.76
N ALA A 119 13.19 -29.36 -32.93
CA ALA A 119 13.43 -30.74 -33.31
C ALA A 119 14.18 -30.81 -34.65
N SER A 120 14.93 -31.89 -34.87
CA SER A 120 15.62 -32.17 -36.14
C SER A 120 14.66 -32.41 -37.32
N THR A 121 13.37 -32.58 -37.05
CA THR A 121 12.31 -32.69 -38.05
C THR A 121 11.08 -31.97 -37.51
N LEU A 122 10.54 -31.03 -38.28
CA LEU A 122 9.33 -30.28 -37.93
C LEU A 122 8.13 -31.01 -38.51
N THR A 123 7.09 -31.18 -37.71
CA THR A 123 5.89 -31.96 -38.05
C THR A 123 4.60 -31.16 -37.95
N GLY A 124 4.69 -29.91 -37.47
CA GLY A 124 3.53 -29.09 -37.09
C GLY A 124 3.05 -29.37 -35.67
N ALA A 125 3.83 -30.09 -34.86
CA ALA A 125 3.44 -30.45 -33.51
C ALA A 125 3.55 -29.25 -32.56
N GLN A 126 2.44 -28.94 -31.88
CA GLN A 126 2.40 -27.87 -30.88
C GLN A 126 3.33 -28.21 -29.70
N SER A 127 4.04 -27.19 -29.20
CA SER A 127 4.86 -27.29 -27.99
C SER A 127 4.35 -26.33 -26.92
N GLU A 128 4.53 -26.69 -25.65
CA GLU A 128 4.11 -25.84 -24.52
C GLU A 128 5.27 -25.63 -23.54
N ILE A 129 5.46 -24.38 -23.14
CA ILE A 129 6.48 -23.97 -22.17
C ILE A 129 5.77 -23.29 -21.01
N GLN A 130 5.83 -23.88 -19.83
CA GLN A 130 5.31 -23.29 -18.61
C GLN A 130 6.25 -22.21 -18.08
N VAL A 131 5.69 -21.06 -17.73
CA VAL A 131 6.40 -19.94 -17.11
C VAL A 131 6.00 -19.86 -15.65
N THR A 132 6.98 -20.01 -14.77
CA THR A 132 6.82 -19.81 -13.33
C THR A 132 7.43 -18.48 -12.95
N TYR A 133 6.60 -17.51 -12.55
CA TYR A 133 7.07 -16.27 -11.96
C TYR A 133 7.18 -16.44 -10.44
N ARG A 134 8.37 -16.21 -9.89
CA ARG A 134 8.59 -16.15 -8.45
C ARG A 134 8.82 -14.70 -8.05
N GLU A 135 7.91 -14.20 -7.24
CA GLU A 135 7.96 -12.84 -6.73
C GLU A 135 9.12 -12.67 -5.74
N GLY A 136 9.96 -11.66 -5.96
CA GLY A 136 11.08 -11.34 -5.07
C GLY A 136 10.60 -10.85 -3.71
N VAL A 137 11.44 -10.99 -2.67
CA VAL A 137 11.13 -10.45 -1.34
C VAL A 137 10.92 -8.93 -1.38
N LEU A 138 11.60 -8.20 -2.27
CA LEU A 138 11.48 -6.74 -2.40
C LEU A 138 10.14 -6.30 -2.99
N GLN A 139 9.61 -6.98 -4.00
CA GLN A 139 8.28 -6.65 -4.54
C GLN A 139 7.16 -6.90 -3.52
N ARG A 140 7.29 -7.93 -2.68
CA ARG A 140 6.35 -8.17 -1.58
C ARG A 140 6.41 -7.08 -0.52
N LEU A 141 7.62 -6.61 -0.19
CA LEU A 141 7.81 -5.49 0.74
C LEU A 141 7.25 -4.19 0.14
N ASP A 142 7.52 -3.91 -1.14
CA ASP A 142 7.03 -2.74 -1.85
C ASP A 142 5.50 -2.70 -1.86
N ARG A 143 4.83 -3.81 -2.20
CA ARG A 143 3.36 -3.91 -2.13
C ARG A 143 2.81 -3.69 -0.72
N TYR A 144 3.50 -4.20 0.31
CA TYR A 144 3.09 -3.98 1.69
C TYR A 144 3.23 -2.52 2.11
N LEU A 145 4.36 -1.88 1.76
CA LEU A 145 4.61 -0.47 2.02
C LEU A 145 3.61 0.40 1.27
N ASP A 146 3.35 0.12 -0.01
CA ASP A 146 2.35 0.84 -0.81
C ASP A 146 0.94 0.68 -0.26
N SER A 147 0.51 -0.53 0.13
CA SER A 147 -0.81 -0.73 0.74
C SER A 147 -0.99 -0.01 2.09
N THR A 148 0.11 0.24 2.81
CA THR A 148 0.08 0.84 4.15
C THR A 148 0.28 2.35 4.12
N LEU A 149 1.19 2.82 3.25
CA LEU A 149 1.64 4.21 3.12
C LEU A 149 1.08 4.92 1.88
N GLY A 150 0.45 4.19 0.97
CA GLY A 150 -0.16 4.74 -0.24
C GLY A 150 -1.31 5.71 0.08
N ALA A 151 -1.79 6.39 -0.95
CA ALA A 151 -2.79 7.46 -0.82
C ALA A 151 -4.09 7.00 -0.12
N GLU A 152 -4.47 5.73 -0.28
CA GLU A 152 -5.63 5.09 0.36
C GLU A 152 -5.26 4.22 1.58
N GLY A 153 -4.01 4.28 2.04
CA GLY A 153 -3.48 3.46 3.10
C GLY A 153 -4.00 3.81 4.50
N VAL A 154 -3.75 2.91 5.45
CA VAL A 154 -4.13 3.04 6.86
C VAL A 154 -3.53 4.29 7.52
N VAL A 155 -2.39 4.78 7.02
CA VAL A 155 -1.77 6.02 7.53
C VAL A 155 -2.51 7.26 7.06
N SER A 156 -2.90 7.31 5.78
CA SER A 156 -3.68 8.41 5.18
C SER A 156 -5.05 8.55 5.88
N THR A 157 -5.76 7.43 6.03
CA THR A 157 -7.07 7.39 6.72
C THR A 157 -7.00 7.86 8.18
N ARG A 158 -5.91 7.57 8.89
CA ARG A 158 -5.67 8.12 10.25
C ARG A 158 -5.41 9.62 10.21
N GLY A 159 -4.67 10.12 9.21
CA GLY A 159 -4.44 11.54 8.98
C GLY A 159 -5.73 12.32 8.78
N ASP A 160 -6.61 11.82 7.90
CA ASP A 160 -7.94 12.39 7.65
C ASP A 160 -8.79 12.43 8.93
N GLY A 161 -8.75 11.35 9.73
CA GLY A 161 -9.43 11.28 11.02
C GLY A 161 -8.89 12.29 12.05
N PHE A 162 -7.60 12.62 12.03
CA PHE A 162 -7.06 13.70 12.86
C PHE A 162 -7.49 15.08 12.35
N GLN A 163 -7.50 15.33 11.05
CA GLN A 163 -8.00 16.60 10.49
C GLN A 163 -9.49 16.83 10.76
N GLN A 164 -10.32 15.77 10.71
CA GLN A 164 -11.73 15.88 11.11
C GLN A 164 -11.88 16.24 12.59
N ARG A 165 -11.06 15.65 13.48
CA ARG A 165 -11.06 15.98 14.90
C ARG A 165 -10.62 17.42 15.16
N LEU A 166 -9.59 17.91 14.47
CA LEU A 166 -9.15 19.30 14.56
C LEU A 166 -10.29 20.26 14.17
N ARG A 167 -10.95 20.02 13.03
CA ARG A 167 -12.12 20.82 12.61
C ARG A 167 -13.26 20.82 13.63
N GLN A 168 -13.52 19.67 14.27
CA GLN A 168 -14.53 19.60 15.33
C GLN A 168 -14.13 20.38 16.58
N ILE A 169 -12.85 20.38 16.95
CA ILE A 169 -12.31 21.17 18.06
C ILE A 169 -12.45 22.66 17.74
N ASP A 170 -12.10 23.10 16.53
CA ASP A 170 -12.24 24.51 16.11
C ASP A 170 -13.69 25.00 16.23
N LEU A 171 -14.65 24.21 15.73
CA LEU A 171 -16.08 24.53 15.86
C LEU A 171 -16.55 24.55 17.32
N GLN A 172 -15.94 23.78 18.21
CA GLN A 172 -16.25 23.84 19.64
C GLN A 172 -15.68 25.10 20.28
N MET A 173 -14.45 25.50 19.93
CA MET A 173 -13.84 26.74 20.40
C MET A 173 -14.70 27.95 20.02
N GLU A 174 -15.13 28.05 18.77
CA GLU A 174 -15.97 29.15 18.30
C GLU A 174 -17.29 29.25 19.11
N ARG A 175 -17.93 28.12 19.42
CA ARG A 175 -19.12 28.08 20.29
C ARG A 175 -18.82 28.43 21.73
N PHE A 176 -17.63 28.13 22.24
CA PHE A 176 -17.21 28.55 23.58
C PHE A 176 -16.96 30.05 23.64
N GLU A 177 -16.32 30.63 22.63
CA GLU A 177 -16.08 32.07 22.51
C GLU A 177 -17.40 32.84 22.46
N ALA A 178 -18.36 32.41 21.63
CA ALA A 178 -19.69 33.02 21.56
C ALA A 178 -20.40 33.03 22.93
N ARG A 179 -20.34 31.90 23.67
CA ARG A 179 -20.94 31.80 25.01
C ARG A 179 -20.23 32.68 26.05
N LEU A 180 -18.91 32.82 25.96
CA LEU A 180 -18.15 33.71 26.83
C LEU A 180 -18.55 35.16 26.60
N GLU A 181 -18.73 35.57 25.35
CA GLU A 181 -19.16 36.93 25.01
C GLU A 181 -20.58 37.22 25.51
N ASP A 182 -21.52 36.29 25.31
CA ASP A 182 -22.88 36.41 25.86
C ASP A 182 -22.87 36.55 27.39
N ARG A 183 -22.05 35.74 28.05
CA ARG A 183 -21.92 35.79 29.52
C ARG A 183 -21.33 37.11 29.98
N ARG A 184 -20.32 37.63 29.29
CA ARG A 184 -19.74 38.96 29.54
C ARG A 184 -20.81 40.04 29.39
N ALA A 185 -21.56 40.04 28.29
CA ALA A 185 -22.62 41.01 28.04
C ALA A 185 -23.72 40.96 29.13
N GLN A 186 -24.09 39.77 29.58
CA GLN A 186 -25.06 39.59 30.65
C GLN A 186 -24.55 40.12 31.99
N LEU A 187 -23.27 39.90 32.31
CA LEU A 187 -22.65 40.42 33.53
C LEU A 187 -22.59 41.95 33.51
N ILE A 188 -22.23 42.57 32.38
CA ILE A 188 -22.24 44.03 32.22
C ILE A 188 -23.64 44.61 32.48
N ARG A 189 -24.69 44.02 31.89
CA ARG A 189 -26.08 44.47 32.10
C ARG A 189 -26.50 44.37 33.57
N GLN A 190 -26.15 43.27 34.24
CA GLN A 190 -26.43 43.10 35.68
C GLN A 190 -25.72 44.15 36.52
N PHE A 191 -24.45 44.42 36.22
CA PHE A 191 -23.67 45.42 36.95
C PHE A 191 -24.28 46.83 36.81
N SER A 192 -24.63 47.25 35.58
CA SER A 192 -25.28 48.55 35.37
C SER A 192 -26.66 48.67 36.04
N ALA A 193 -27.42 47.57 36.14
CA ALA A 193 -28.70 47.58 36.87
C ALA A 193 -28.48 47.72 38.39
N LEU A 194 -27.47 47.04 38.93
CA LEU A 194 -27.10 47.17 40.34
C LEU A 194 -26.60 48.58 40.67
N GLU A 195 -25.81 49.20 39.80
CA GLU A 195 -25.37 50.60 39.97
C GLU A 195 -26.54 51.58 40.02
N ARG A 196 -27.55 51.40 39.15
CA ARG A 196 -28.77 52.24 39.16
C ARG A 196 -29.57 52.04 40.44
N LEU A 197 -29.76 50.80 40.86
CA LEU A 197 -30.47 50.47 42.09
C LEU A 197 -29.75 51.05 43.32
N LEU A 198 -28.42 50.98 43.35
CA LEU A 198 -27.61 51.59 44.40
C LEU A 198 -27.80 53.12 44.42
N ALA A 199 -27.79 53.77 43.26
CA ALA A 199 -28.01 55.21 43.15
C ALA A 199 -29.42 55.62 43.61
N GLU A 200 -30.45 54.86 43.24
CA GLU A 200 -31.83 55.06 43.71
C GLU A 200 -31.94 54.86 45.23
N MET A 201 -31.33 53.82 45.79
CA MET A 201 -31.32 53.58 47.23
C MET A 201 -30.60 54.70 48.00
N GLN A 202 -29.50 55.24 47.46
CA GLN A 202 -28.82 56.40 48.06
C GLN A 202 -29.70 57.66 48.04
N GLN A 203 -30.40 57.92 46.93
CA GLN A 203 -31.34 59.03 46.83
C GLN A 203 -32.54 58.87 47.78
N GLN A 204 -33.12 57.67 47.86
CA GLN A 204 -34.21 57.36 48.78
C GLN A 204 -33.77 57.49 50.25
N GLY A 205 -32.57 57.02 50.59
CA GLY A 205 -31.99 57.18 51.93
C GLY A 205 -31.82 58.65 52.33
N ALA A 206 -31.38 59.50 51.40
CA ALA A 206 -31.28 60.94 51.63
C ALA A 206 -32.67 61.60 51.85
N GLN A 207 -33.69 61.21 51.09
CA GLN A 207 -35.06 61.70 51.28
C GLN A 207 -35.65 61.26 52.63
N LEU A 208 -35.49 59.99 52.99
CA LEU A 208 -35.93 59.47 54.29
C LEU A 208 -35.23 60.20 55.44
N GLY A 209 -33.93 60.48 55.30
CA GLY A 209 -33.18 61.31 56.25
C GLY A 209 -33.75 62.72 56.40
N MET A 210 -34.12 63.39 55.30
CA MET A 210 -34.74 64.72 55.35
C MET A 210 -36.15 64.71 55.96
N GLN A 211 -36.96 63.69 55.69
CA GLN A 211 -38.29 63.55 56.30
C GLN A 211 -38.21 63.24 57.79
N LEU A 212 -37.26 62.39 58.22
CA LEU A 212 -37.01 62.15 59.64
C LEU A 212 -36.53 63.42 60.35
N ALA A 213 -35.64 64.18 59.72
CA ALA A 213 -35.20 65.46 60.26
C ALA A 213 -36.35 66.48 60.36
N SER A 214 -37.27 66.50 59.40
CA SER A 214 -38.45 67.38 59.47
C SER A 214 -39.48 66.92 60.51
N LEU A 215 -39.63 65.60 60.72
CA LEU A 215 -40.49 65.03 61.77
C LEU A 215 -39.91 65.23 63.18
N MET A 216 -38.59 65.16 63.34
CA MET A 216 -37.93 65.49 64.61
C MET A 216 -37.85 67.00 64.87
N GLY A 217 -37.76 67.82 63.82
CA GLY A 217 -37.74 69.29 63.93
C GLY A 217 -39.12 69.94 64.12
N SER A 218 -40.21 69.21 63.88
CA SER A 218 -41.60 69.69 64.09
C SER A 218 -42.20 69.26 65.44
N GLY A 219 -41.38 68.65 66.31
CA GLY A 219 -41.75 68.21 67.67
C GLY A 219 -41.16 69.06 68.81
N GLN A 220 -40.69 70.28 68.54
CA GLN A 220 -40.33 71.27 69.57
C GLN A 220 -41.23 72.50 69.53
#